data_AF-A0A1H3RFI7-F1
#
_entry.id   AF-A0A1H3RFI7-F1
#
_cell.length_a   1.000
_cell.length_b   1.000
_cell.length_c   1.000
_cell.angle_alpha   90.00
_cell.angle_beta   90.00
_cell.angle_gamma   90.00
#
_symmetry.space_group_name_H-M   'P 1'
#
loop_
_entity.id
_entity.type
_entity.pdbx_description
1 polymer ?
#
loop_
_entity_poly.entity_id
_entity_poly.type
_entity_poly.pdbx_seq_one_letter_code
_entity_poly.pdbx_strand_id
1 'polypeptide(L)'
;MKVCAKCGSQLMDGVQFCQSCGTRIVEHERRGSEKEPQIRKKMSRGKIIWIGIIVLFVVSFGGAYMYGAKYYSAEAQIDRMITMLQERDAEKLIDMVTTDDPQFVVDKESVAPLFSYIKEYPSYVHDLKASIQQQKKKENNVEKVDFVLTKDGKYLFLFDRYKLKAKTYYATLLTNEKDALLKVNGKELDKTTDKMFEKQYGPFFPGIQTFQSEFKNDYVKLAREEKVLLMKQNQNNVTVDLSLQGHYITIQTNVTGATLYVNQKPITTLTGEEFKWGPVATDGSVSIYLEKEGASGKERTKVEHISTNQYYTLSFQKKSEEQQSPSSSPPVTTKYVYNGFFFPDSHIRKLTSAELNALTKDQLRIARNEIYARHGHIFQTKDMQDYFLKQSWYRENPYYSGALNDIETYNVELIKSKE
;
A
#
# COMPACT_ATOMS: atom_id res chain seq x y z
N MET A 1 25.88 45.50 -105.42
CA MET A 1 27.26 45.31 -105.95
C MET A 1 28.01 44.38 -105.01
N LYS A 2 28.42 43.20 -105.48
CA LYS A 2 29.22 42.24 -104.69
C LYS A 2 30.70 42.68 -104.74
N VAL A 3 31.41 42.62 -103.62
CA VAL A 3 32.85 42.92 -103.53
C VAL A 3 33.61 41.68 -103.07
N CYS A 4 34.83 41.49 -103.56
CA CYS A 4 35.66 40.35 -103.19
C CYS A 4 36.07 40.44 -101.72
N ALA A 5 35.74 39.42 -100.91
CA ALA A 5 36.08 39.38 -99.48
C ALA A 5 37.60 39.34 -99.20
N LYS A 6 38.44 39.00 -100.20
CA LYS A 6 39.90 38.91 -100.04
C LYS A 6 40.63 40.18 -100.44
N CYS A 7 40.21 40.86 -101.51
CA CYS A 7 40.95 42.01 -102.07
C CYS A 7 40.11 43.27 -102.29
N GLY A 8 38.81 43.23 -101.98
CA GLY A 8 37.93 44.41 -102.04
C GLY A 8 37.53 44.90 -103.43
N SER A 9 37.99 44.25 -104.51
CA SER A 9 37.59 44.65 -105.87
C SER A 9 36.12 44.33 -106.15
N GLN A 10 35.49 45.16 -106.98
CA GLN A 10 34.10 44.95 -107.40
C GLN A 10 33.99 43.73 -108.31
N LEU A 11 32.99 42.89 -108.03
CA LEU A 11 32.72 41.67 -108.79
C LEU A 11 31.57 41.92 -109.77
N MET A 12 31.77 41.51 -111.02
CA MET A 12 30.68 41.40 -112.00
C MET A 12 29.72 40.28 -111.58
N ASP A 13 28.42 40.45 -111.87
CA ASP A 13 27.42 39.45 -111.50
C ASP A 13 27.65 38.12 -112.25
N GLY A 14 27.55 36.99 -111.54
CA GLY A 14 27.65 35.63 -112.10
C GLY A 14 29.06 35.03 -112.20
N VAL A 15 30.11 35.70 -111.71
CA VAL A 15 31.49 35.18 -111.81
C VAL A 15 31.84 34.22 -110.66
N GLN A 16 32.44 33.07 -110.97
CA GLN A 16 32.83 32.05 -109.98
C GLN A 16 34.20 32.31 -109.31
N PHE A 17 35.02 33.19 -109.88
CA PHE A 17 36.34 33.58 -109.37
C PHE A 17 36.52 35.09 -109.47
N CYS A 18 37.22 35.68 -108.50
CA CYS A 18 37.57 37.09 -108.55
C CYS A 18 38.57 37.36 -109.68
N GLN A 19 38.19 38.22 -110.62
CA GLN A 19 39.00 38.58 -111.80
C GLN A 19 40.32 39.29 -111.43
N SER A 20 40.41 39.89 -110.23
CA SER A 20 41.62 40.63 -109.80
C SER A 20 42.62 39.78 -109.01
N CYS A 21 42.15 38.83 -108.18
CA CYS A 21 43.02 38.09 -107.25
C CYS A 21 42.89 36.56 -107.36
N GLY A 22 42.11 36.06 -108.31
CA GLY A 22 41.94 34.63 -108.61
C GLY A 22 41.22 33.82 -107.53
N THR A 23 40.73 34.46 -106.46
CA THR A 23 40.10 33.75 -105.34
C THR A 23 38.69 33.29 -105.74
N ARG A 24 38.40 32.00 -105.49
CA ARG A 24 37.09 31.41 -105.77
C ARG A 24 36.02 32.08 -104.91
N ILE A 25 34.96 32.53 -105.55
CA ILE A 25 33.79 33.11 -104.88
C ILE A 25 32.89 31.95 -104.54
N VAL A 26 32.93 31.52 -103.28
CA VAL A 26 32.01 30.51 -102.77
C VAL A 26 30.70 31.25 -102.51
N GLU A 27 29.70 31.05 -103.36
CA GLU A 27 28.33 31.43 -103.06
C GLU A 27 27.86 30.58 -101.87
N HIS A 28 28.07 31.10 -100.67
CA HIS A 28 27.31 30.66 -99.52
C HIS A 28 25.87 31.16 -99.73
N GLU A 29 25.06 30.34 -100.41
CA GLU A 29 23.62 30.39 -100.22
C GLU A 29 23.39 30.37 -98.70
N ARG A 30 22.92 31.49 -98.16
CA ARG A 30 22.39 31.55 -96.80
C ARG A 30 21.12 30.70 -96.80
N ARG A 31 21.26 29.38 -96.73
CA ARG A 31 20.26 28.54 -96.07
C ARG A 31 20.26 29.01 -94.63
N GLY A 32 19.18 29.69 -94.25
CA GLY A 32 18.96 30.12 -92.88
C GLY A 32 19.23 28.97 -91.93
N SER A 33 19.64 29.30 -90.72
CA SER A 33 19.60 28.40 -89.58
C SER A 33 18.14 27.95 -89.39
N GLU A 34 17.69 26.96 -90.16
CA GLU A 34 16.62 26.06 -89.76
C GLU A 34 17.14 25.38 -88.49
N LYS A 35 16.60 25.81 -87.35
CA LYS A 35 16.66 25.00 -86.14
C LYS A 35 16.19 23.62 -86.57
N GLU A 36 17.06 22.61 -86.48
CA GLU A 36 16.62 21.22 -86.51
C GLU A 36 15.36 21.13 -85.65
N PRO A 37 14.22 20.67 -86.19
CA PRO A 37 13.06 20.45 -85.35
C PRO A 37 13.51 19.39 -84.36
N GLN A 38 13.69 19.78 -83.10
CA GLN A 38 13.73 18.80 -82.03
C GLN A 38 12.38 18.11 -82.03
N ILE A 39 12.30 16.98 -82.74
CA ILE A 39 11.16 16.08 -82.70
C ILE A 39 11.10 15.68 -81.24
N ARG A 40 10.21 16.33 -80.47
CA ARG A 40 9.79 15.84 -79.17
C ARG A 40 9.32 14.42 -79.42
N LYS A 41 10.16 13.43 -79.11
CA LYS A 41 9.80 12.01 -79.19
C LYS A 41 8.48 11.86 -78.44
N LYS A 42 7.39 11.67 -79.17
CA LYS A 42 6.04 11.58 -78.61
C LYS A 42 6.09 10.40 -77.64
N MET A 43 5.91 10.71 -76.36
CA MET A 43 6.14 9.76 -75.27
C MET A 43 5.23 8.54 -75.52
N SER A 44 5.79 7.33 -75.56
CA SER A 44 5.03 6.10 -75.80
C SER A 44 3.83 6.04 -74.86
N ARG A 45 2.65 5.62 -75.35
CA ARG A 45 1.43 5.50 -74.53
C ARG A 45 1.69 4.74 -73.22
N GLY A 46 2.56 3.73 -73.25
CA GLY A 46 2.99 2.99 -72.04
C GLY A 46 3.72 3.86 -71.01
N LYS A 47 4.58 4.80 -71.44
CA LYS A 47 5.29 5.74 -70.54
C LYS A 47 4.35 6.76 -69.92
N ILE A 48 3.33 7.24 -70.64
CA ILE A 48 2.32 8.16 -70.10
C ILE A 48 1.48 7.45 -69.02
N ILE A 49 1.06 6.21 -69.29
CA ILE A 49 0.32 5.39 -68.31
C ILE A 49 1.20 5.14 -67.07
N TRP A 50 2.48 4.79 -67.26
CA TRP A 50 3.42 4.59 -66.15
C TRP A 50 3.64 5.86 -65.30
N ILE A 51 3.79 7.02 -65.94
CA ILE A 51 3.89 8.31 -65.23
C ILE A 51 2.60 8.60 -64.47
N GLY A 52 1.43 8.36 -65.07
CA GLY A 52 0.13 8.50 -64.40
C GLY A 52 0.00 7.61 -63.16
N ILE A 53 0.44 6.34 -63.26
CA ILE A 53 0.46 5.39 -62.14
C ILE A 53 1.42 5.86 -61.05
N ILE A 54 2.62 6.32 -61.40
CA ILE A 54 3.60 6.85 -60.43
C ILE A 54 3.04 8.07 -59.71
N VAL A 55 2.44 9.03 -60.44
CA VAL A 55 1.84 10.22 -59.83
C VAL A 55 0.70 9.83 -58.90
N LEU A 56 -0.19 8.92 -59.34
CA LEU A 56 -1.27 8.41 -58.50
C LEU A 56 -0.74 7.74 -57.22
N PHE A 57 0.31 6.92 -57.36
CA PHE A 57 0.95 6.27 -56.23
C PHE A 57 1.57 7.29 -55.27
N VAL A 58 2.28 8.30 -55.77
CA VAL A 58 2.88 9.35 -54.94
C VAL A 58 1.81 10.18 -54.22
N VAL A 59 0.71 10.53 -54.89
CA VAL A 59 -0.40 11.27 -54.26
C VAL A 59 -1.10 10.41 -53.21
N SER A 60 -1.38 9.13 -53.52
CA SER A 60 -1.98 8.19 -52.57
C SER A 60 -1.09 7.95 -51.37
N PHE A 61 0.20 7.72 -51.59
CA PHE A 61 1.20 7.53 -50.54
C PHE A 61 1.39 8.81 -49.71
N GLY A 62 1.41 9.98 -50.35
CA GLY A 62 1.47 11.27 -49.67
C GLY A 62 0.24 11.50 -48.78
N GLY A 63 -0.96 11.19 -49.27
CA GLY A 63 -2.20 11.26 -48.48
C GLY A 63 -2.18 10.28 -47.29
N ALA A 64 -1.77 9.04 -47.52
CA ALA A 64 -1.63 8.03 -46.47
C ALA A 64 -0.58 8.43 -45.42
N TYR A 65 0.55 9.01 -45.85
CA TYR A 65 1.57 9.54 -44.96
C TYR A 65 1.06 10.71 -44.13
N MET A 66 0.35 11.68 -44.73
CA MET A 66 -0.24 12.81 -43.98
C MET A 66 -1.26 12.34 -42.95
N TYR A 67 -2.12 11.38 -43.31
CA TYR A 67 -3.04 10.75 -42.36
C TYR A 67 -2.29 10.05 -41.23
N GLY A 68 -1.29 9.24 -41.57
CA GLY A 68 -0.43 8.55 -40.61
C GLY A 68 0.31 9.51 -39.68
N ALA A 69 0.88 10.60 -40.20
CA ALA A 69 1.58 11.60 -39.43
C ALA A 69 0.67 12.29 -38.40
N LYS A 70 -0.61 12.50 -38.74
CA LYS A 70 -1.62 13.00 -37.80
C LYS A 70 -2.02 11.94 -36.78
N TYR A 71 -2.36 10.73 -37.23
CA TYR A 71 -2.84 9.64 -36.37
C TYR A 71 -1.80 9.14 -35.37
N TYR A 72 -0.55 8.99 -35.82
CA TYR A 72 0.59 8.57 -35.02
C TYR A 72 1.38 9.76 -34.45
N SER A 73 0.84 10.98 -34.49
CA SER A 73 1.44 12.09 -33.76
C SER A 73 1.50 11.80 -32.25
N ALA A 74 2.51 12.33 -31.57
CA ALA A 74 2.64 12.16 -30.12
C ALA A 74 1.37 12.64 -29.37
N GLU A 75 0.76 13.73 -29.81
CA GLU A 75 -0.48 14.26 -29.21
C GLU A 75 -1.65 13.29 -29.37
N ALA A 76 -1.88 12.77 -30.57
CA ALA A 76 -2.96 11.83 -30.82
C ALA A 76 -2.75 10.50 -30.08
N GLN A 77 -1.50 10.06 -29.91
CA GLN A 77 -1.18 8.89 -29.09
C GLN A 77 -1.46 9.13 -27.61
N ILE A 78 -1.07 10.29 -27.06
CA ILE A 78 -1.38 10.68 -25.67
C ILE A 78 -2.90 10.71 -25.46
N ASP A 79 -3.66 11.35 -26.34
CA ASP A 79 -5.12 11.41 -26.21
C ASP A 79 -5.74 10.03 -26.12
N ARG A 80 -5.31 9.09 -26.97
CA ARG A 80 -5.78 7.70 -26.93
C ARG A 80 -5.42 7.00 -25.61
N MET A 81 -4.18 7.16 -25.14
CA MET A 81 -3.74 6.61 -23.85
C MET A 81 -4.58 7.12 -22.68
N ILE A 82 -4.86 8.43 -22.67
CA ILE A 82 -5.68 9.09 -21.66
C ILE A 82 -7.12 8.56 -21.72
N THR A 83 -7.72 8.43 -22.91
CA THR A 83 -9.06 7.83 -23.07
C THR A 83 -9.11 6.40 -22.53
N MET A 84 -8.11 5.56 -22.84
CA MET A 84 -8.05 4.18 -22.33
C MET A 84 -7.97 4.11 -20.80
N LEU A 85 -7.20 5.02 -20.19
CA LEU A 85 -7.11 5.16 -18.73
C LEU A 85 -8.45 5.61 -18.10
N GLN A 86 -9.18 6.52 -18.76
CA GLN A 86 -10.51 6.97 -18.31
C GLN A 86 -11.56 5.85 -18.41
N GLU A 87 -11.52 5.08 -19.49
CA GLU A 87 -12.37 3.91 -19.71
C GLU A 87 -12.02 2.76 -18.76
N ARG A 88 -10.83 2.79 -18.14
CA ARG A 88 -10.28 1.72 -17.28
C ARG A 88 -10.22 0.38 -18.01
N ASP A 89 -9.85 0.43 -19.29
CA ASP A 89 -9.73 -0.74 -20.15
C ASP A 89 -8.35 -1.40 -19.95
N ALA A 90 -8.32 -2.46 -19.13
CA ALA A 90 -7.10 -3.17 -18.78
C ALA A 90 -6.38 -3.77 -20.00
N GLU A 91 -7.12 -4.31 -20.96
CA GLU A 91 -6.54 -4.96 -22.15
C GLU A 91 -5.76 -3.96 -22.98
N LYS A 92 -6.36 -2.79 -23.22
CA LYS A 92 -5.71 -1.73 -23.99
C LYS A 92 -4.54 -1.10 -23.22
N LEU A 93 -4.63 -1.02 -21.90
CA LEU A 93 -3.60 -0.40 -21.06
C LEU A 93 -2.27 -1.16 -21.11
N ILE A 94 -2.33 -2.50 -21.08
CA ILE A 94 -1.13 -3.37 -21.06
C ILE A 94 -0.23 -3.07 -22.26
N ASP A 95 -0.81 -2.88 -23.45
CA ASP A 95 -0.04 -2.63 -24.68
C ASP A 95 0.62 -1.24 -24.72
N MET A 96 0.09 -0.25 -24.00
CA MET A 96 0.58 1.13 -24.00
C MET A 96 1.53 1.45 -22.84
N VAL A 97 1.75 0.51 -21.92
CA VAL A 97 2.56 0.72 -20.72
C VAL A 97 3.82 -0.14 -20.76
N THR A 98 4.88 0.38 -20.16
CA THR A 98 6.08 -0.38 -19.75
C THR A 98 6.44 0.03 -18.32
N THR A 99 7.46 -0.60 -17.75
CA THR A 99 7.97 -0.27 -16.40
C THR A 99 9.44 0.15 -16.44
N ASP A 100 9.91 0.72 -15.34
CA ASP A 100 11.34 0.96 -15.09
C ASP A 100 12.11 -0.31 -14.73
N ASP A 101 11.43 -1.32 -14.16
CA ASP A 101 11.94 -2.66 -13.98
C ASP A 101 11.63 -3.55 -15.21
N PRO A 102 12.64 -4.07 -15.94
CA PRO A 102 12.42 -4.89 -17.12
C PRO A 102 11.92 -6.32 -16.83
N GLN A 103 11.99 -6.78 -15.57
CA GLN A 103 11.48 -8.10 -15.15
C GLN A 103 10.00 -8.04 -14.75
N PHE A 104 9.46 -6.84 -14.54
CA PHE A 104 8.06 -6.67 -14.18
C PHE A 104 7.14 -7.01 -15.35
N VAL A 105 6.20 -7.93 -15.11
CA VAL A 105 5.17 -8.31 -16.08
C VAL A 105 3.96 -7.42 -15.90
N VAL A 106 3.62 -6.66 -16.94
CA VAL A 106 2.39 -5.86 -16.98
C VAL A 106 1.24 -6.73 -17.45
N ASP A 107 0.27 -6.95 -16.58
CA ASP A 107 -0.95 -7.70 -16.87
C ASP A 107 -2.19 -7.01 -16.26
N LYS A 108 -3.36 -7.64 -16.40
CA LYS A 108 -4.63 -7.07 -15.93
C LYS A 108 -4.65 -6.85 -14.41
N GLU A 109 -4.01 -7.74 -13.67
CA GLU A 109 -4.02 -7.72 -12.21
C GLU A 109 -3.04 -6.68 -11.70
N SER A 110 -1.88 -6.59 -12.35
CA SER A 110 -0.84 -5.62 -12.02
C SER A 110 -1.35 -4.18 -12.19
N VAL A 111 -2.17 -3.90 -13.21
CA VAL A 111 -2.67 -2.54 -13.48
C VAL A 111 -3.98 -2.19 -12.74
N ALA A 112 -4.69 -3.17 -12.18
CA ALA A 112 -5.95 -2.94 -11.47
C ALA A 112 -5.85 -1.91 -10.31
N PRO A 113 -4.78 -1.89 -9.50
CA PRO A 113 -4.53 -0.86 -8.48
C PRO A 113 -4.56 0.59 -9.01
N LEU A 114 -4.11 0.82 -10.25
CA LEU A 114 -4.19 2.13 -10.89
C LEU A 114 -5.64 2.53 -11.17
N PHE A 115 -6.47 1.58 -11.63
CA PHE A 115 -7.87 1.85 -11.90
C PHE A 115 -8.67 2.11 -10.63
N SER A 116 -8.34 1.44 -9.52
CA SER A 116 -8.86 1.76 -8.20
C SER A 116 -8.56 3.21 -7.83
N TYR A 117 -7.33 3.66 -8.05
CA TYR A 117 -6.94 5.06 -7.82
C TYR A 117 -7.70 6.03 -8.74
N ILE A 118 -7.78 5.76 -10.05
CA ILE A 118 -8.50 6.61 -11.02
C ILE A 118 -10.00 6.71 -10.67
N LYS A 119 -10.58 5.62 -10.17
CA LYS A 119 -11.98 5.61 -9.72
C LYS A 119 -12.19 6.53 -8.51
N GLU A 120 -11.26 6.53 -7.57
CA GLU A 120 -11.31 7.38 -6.37
C GLU A 120 -10.94 8.84 -6.66
N TYR A 121 -10.05 9.07 -7.64
CA TYR A 121 -9.57 10.39 -8.05
C TYR A 121 -9.73 10.62 -9.57
N PRO A 122 -10.95 10.89 -10.07
CA PRO A 122 -11.21 11.03 -11.51
C PRO A 122 -10.41 12.15 -12.20
N SER A 123 -10.01 13.20 -11.47
CA SER A 123 -9.19 14.29 -12.00
C SER A 123 -7.78 13.85 -12.40
N TYR A 124 -7.28 12.74 -11.84
CA TYR A 124 -5.91 12.28 -12.03
C TYR A 124 -5.55 12.09 -13.51
N VAL A 125 -6.47 11.58 -14.32
CA VAL A 125 -6.18 11.33 -15.73
C VAL A 125 -5.96 12.63 -16.50
N HIS A 126 -6.65 13.72 -16.11
CA HIS A 126 -6.40 15.05 -16.66
C HIS A 126 -5.05 15.61 -16.19
N ASP A 127 -4.71 15.43 -14.92
CA ASP A 127 -3.42 15.86 -14.35
C ASP A 127 -2.25 15.12 -15.01
N LEU A 128 -2.42 13.82 -15.27
CA LEU A 128 -1.44 12.99 -15.96
C LEU A 128 -1.22 13.49 -17.39
N LYS A 129 -2.30 13.83 -18.13
CA LYS A 129 -2.19 14.41 -19.47
C LYS A 129 -1.37 15.71 -19.44
N ALA A 130 -1.68 16.61 -18.51
CA ALA A 130 -0.97 17.88 -18.37
C ALA A 130 0.51 17.66 -18.02
N SER A 131 0.80 16.71 -17.12
CA SER A 131 2.16 16.32 -16.75
C SER A 131 2.95 15.82 -17.96
N ILE A 132 2.39 14.89 -18.74
CA ILE A 132 3.03 14.35 -19.94
C ILE A 132 3.29 15.46 -20.98
N GLN A 133 2.34 16.36 -21.19
CA GLN A 133 2.52 17.50 -22.11
C GLN A 133 3.62 18.47 -21.62
N GLN A 134 3.77 18.62 -20.31
CA GLN A 134 4.83 19.44 -19.72
C GLN A 134 6.21 18.79 -19.84
N GLN A 135 6.31 17.47 -19.67
CA GLN A 135 7.55 16.71 -19.88
C GLN A 135 8.12 16.92 -21.28
N LYS A 136 7.26 17.02 -22.30
CA LYS A 136 7.67 17.35 -23.68
C LYS A 136 8.23 18.77 -23.85
N LYS A 137 7.92 19.70 -22.95
CA LYS A 137 8.30 21.13 -23.04
C LYS A 137 9.53 21.49 -22.20
N LYS A 138 9.87 20.73 -21.16
CA LYS A 138 10.97 21.01 -20.24
C LYS A 138 11.81 19.75 -20.00
N GLU A 139 13.08 19.81 -20.36
CA GLU A 139 14.01 18.68 -20.33
C GLU A 139 14.54 18.36 -18.91
N ASN A 140 14.51 19.32 -17.96
CA ASN A 140 15.42 19.28 -16.81
C ASN A 140 14.79 19.23 -15.40
N ASN A 141 13.53 18.83 -15.20
CA ASN A 141 13.03 18.62 -13.82
C ASN A 141 11.81 17.66 -13.71
N VAL A 142 11.96 16.44 -14.22
CA VAL A 142 10.88 15.42 -14.28
C VAL A 142 10.96 14.41 -13.13
N GLU A 143 11.83 14.60 -12.14
CA GLU A 143 12.20 13.58 -11.13
C GLU A 143 11.10 13.11 -10.15
N LYS A 144 9.85 13.53 -10.31
CA LYS A 144 8.76 13.24 -9.35
C LYS A 144 7.45 12.81 -9.99
N VAL A 145 7.49 12.10 -11.11
CA VAL A 145 6.29 11.59 -11.78
C VAL A 145 6.28 10.07 -11.81
N ASP A 146 5.09 9.49 -11.62
CA ASP A 146 4.91 8.03 -11.62
C ASP A 146 4.88 7.45 -13.04
N PHE A 147 4.67 8.29 -14.05
CA PHE A 147 4.58 7.91 -15.46
C PHE A 147 5.34 8.90 -16.35
N VAL A 148 6.19 8.36 -17.21
CA VAL A 148 6.98 9.12 -18.18
C VAL A 148 6.64 8.65 -19.60
N LEU A 149 6.42 9.59 -20.50
CA LEU A 149 6.22 9.26 -21.91
C LEU A 149 7.56 8.90 -22.56
N THR A 150 7.65 7.70 -23.13
CA THR A 150 8.88 7.20 -23.77
C THR A 150 8.61 6.76 -25.21
N LYS A 151 9.62 6.88 -26.07
CA LYS A 151 9.57 6.32 -27.44
C LYS A 151 9.92 4.83 -27.37
N ASP A 152 9.05 4.00 -27.89
CA ASP A 152 9.19 2.55 -27.94
C ASP A 152 8.97 2.05 -29.38
N GLY A 153 10.00 2.17 -30.22
CA GLY A 153 9.96 1.71 -31.61
C GLY A 153 9.17 2.62 -32.56
N LYS A 154 8.69 2.03 -33.66
CA LYS A 154 7.97 2.75 -34.72
C LYS A 154 6.79 1.96 -35.26
N TYR A 155 5.69 2.66 -35.54
CA TYR A 155 4.59 2.15 -36.36
C TYR A 155 4.94 2.25 -37.84
N LEU A 156 4.70 1.15 -38.58
CA LEU A 156 4.93 1.08 -40.03
C LEU A 156 6.36 1.53 -40.43
N PHE A 157 7.34 1.37 -39.54
CA PHE A 157 8.73 1.86 -39.68
C PHE A 157 8.92 3.38 -39.82
N LEU A 158 7.83 4.17 -39.88
CA LEU A 158 7.87 5.60 -40.20
C LEU A 158 7.56 6.48 -38.99
N PHE A 159 6.58 6.09 -38.17
CA PHE A 159 6.03 6.96 -37.14
C PHE A 159 6.48 6.50 -35.75
N ASP A 160 6.95 7.43 -34.91
CA ASP A 160 7.36 7.09 -33.55
C ASP A 160 6.20 6.46 -32.77
N ARG A 161 6.43 5.32 -32.12
CA ARG A 161 5.48 4.70 -31.20
C ARG A 161 5.84 5.15 -29.79
N TYR A 162 4.84 5.56 -29.01
CA TYR A 162 5.03 5.99 -27.63
C TYR A 162 4.38 5.01 -26.66
N LYS A 163 4.96 4.90 -25.47
CA LYS A 163 4.42 4.16 -24.32
C LYS A 163 4.61 4.97 -23.04
N LEU A 164 3.76 4.69 -22.05
CA LEU A 164 3.90 5.21 -20.69
C LEU A 164 4.81 4.28 -19.89
N LYS A 165 6.01 4.76 -19.58
CA LYS A 165 6.92 4.07 -18.67
C LYS A 165 6.53 4.40 -17.23
N ALA A 166 5.98 3.42 -16.55
CA ALA A 166 5.57 3.49 -15.15
C ALA A 166 6.77 3.25 -14.21
N LYS A 167 6.82 4.02 -13.14
CA LYS A 167 7.73 3.82 -12.02
C LYS A 167 7.21 2.70 -11.13
N THR A 168 8.06 1.76 -10.72
CA THR A 168 7.65 0.66 -9.83
C THR A 168 7.96 0.94 -8.36
N TYR A 169 7.16 0.34 -7.48
CA TYR A 169 7.20 0.55 -6.03
C TYR A 169 7.37 -0.76 -5.28
N TYR A 170 7.84 -0.68 -4.04
CA TYR A 170 8.03 -1.78 -3.13
C TYR A 170 7.29 -1.48 -1.82
N ALA A 171 6.93 -2.53 -1.10
CA ALA A 171 6.35 -2.42 0.23
C ALA A 171 7.08 -3.33 1.20
N THR A 172 7.51 -2.79 2.33
CA THR A 172 8.08 -3.55 3.44
C THR A 172 6.97 -3.85 4.43
N LEU A 173 6.57 -5.12 4.53
CA LEU A 173 5.47 -5.53 5.40
C LEU A 173 6.02 -5.94 6.76
N LEU A 174 5.46 -5.36 7.82
CA LEU A 174 5.75 -5.67 9.22
C LEU A 174 4.55 -6.37 9.85
N THR A 175 4.76 -7.42 10.63
CA THR A 175 3.70 -8.01 11.46
C THR A 175 4.28 -8.79 12.65
N ASN A 176 3.42 -9.11 13.61
CA ASN A 176 3.80 -9.58 14.94
C ASN A 176 3.40 -11.04 15.24
N GLU A 177 2.92 -11.78 14.24
CA GLU A 177 2.49 -13.18 14.39
C GLU A 177 3.24 -14.09 13.43
N LYS A 178 3.68 -15.24 13.95
CA LYS A 178 4.21 -16.35 13.15
C LYS A 178 3.05 -17.09 12.49
N ASP A 179 3.26 -17.66 11.30
CA ASP A 179 2.27 -18.41 10.54
C ASP A 179 1.04 -17.58 10.08
N ALA A 180 1.14 -16.25 10.12
CA ALA A 180 0.14 -15.35 9.54
C ALA A 180 0.22 -15.37 8.01
N LEU A 181 -0.94 -15.45 7.36
CA LEU A 181 -1.08 -15.39 5.91
C LEU A 181 -1.11 -13.94 5.46
N LEU A 182 -0.14 -13.55 4.64
CA LEU A 182 -0.07 -12.24 4.02
C LEU A 182 -0.73 -12.28 2.66
N LYS A 183 -1.54 -11.25 2.35
CA LYS A 183 -2.17 -11.09 1.04
C LYS A 183 -1.97 -9.69 0.50
N VAL A 184 -1.99 -9.58 -0.83
CA VAL A 184 -2.06 -8.31 -1.55
C VAL A 184 -3.19 -8.37 -2.57
N ASN A 185 -4.09 -7.38 -2.54
CA ASN A 185 -5.28 -7.32 -3.38
C ASN A 185 -6.13 -8.61 -3.34
N GLY A 186 -6.22 -9.23 -2.16
CA GLY A 186 -6.93 -10.49 -1.95
C GLY A 186 -6.21 -11.77 -2.41
N LYS A 187 -5.01 -11.66 -3.01
CA LYS A 187 -4.19 -12.81 -3.40
C LYS A 187 -3.15 -13.14 -2.34
N GLU A 188 -2.93 -14.44 -2.10
CA GLU A 188 -1.88 -14.91 -1.21
C GLU A 188 -0.50 -14.47 -1.71
N LEU A 189 0.27 -13.86 -0.81
CA LEU A 189 1.59 -13.30 -1.09
C LEU A 189 2.70 -14.11 -0.42
N ASP A 190 2.56 -14.36 0.89
CA ASP A 190 3.54 -15.10 1.69
C ASP A 190 2.92 -15.56 3.01
N LYS A 191 3.69 -16.32 3.80
CA LYS A 191 3.35 -16.70 5.16
C LYS A 191 4.52 -16.37 6.10
N THR A 192 4.21 -15.79 7.26
CA THR A 192 5.26 -15.34 8.18
C THR A 192 5.96 -16.51 8.88
N THR A 193 7.27 -16.36 9.09
CA THR A 193 8.13 -17.39 9.68
C THR A 193 8.36 -17.24 11.18
N ASP A 194 8.17 -16.03 11.71
CA ASP A 194 8.45 -15.64 13.08
C ASP A 194 7.50 -14.52 13.54
N LYS A 195 7.63 -14.12 14.82
CA LYS A 195 6.76 -13.13 15.47
C LYS A 195 7.24 -11.68 15.30
N MET A 196 8.34 -11.43 14.61
CA MET A 196 8.88 -10.10 14.35
C MET A 196 9.18 -10.02 12.85
N PHE A 197 8.16 -10.33 12.05
CA PHE A 197 8.33 -10.55 10.64
C PHE A 197 8.48 -9.22 9.91
N GLU A 198 9.54 -9.11 9.12
CA GLU A 198 9.81 -7.98 8.24
C GLU A 198 10.33 -8.49 6.91
N LYS A 199 9.65 -8.15 5.81
CA LYS A 199 10.09 -8.51 4.46
C LYS A 199 9.59 -7.51 3.42
N GLN A 200 10.46 -7.19 2.47
CA GLN A 200 10.15 -6.35 1.32
C GLN A 200 9.54 -7.18 0.18
N TYR A 201 8.48 -6.66 -0.42
CA TYR A 201 7.81 -7.22 -1.59
C TYR A 201 7.70 -6.19 -2.71
N GLY A 202 7.59 -6.70 -3.93
CA GLY A 202 7.48 -5.91 -5.14
C GLY A 202 8.34 -6.51 -6.27
N PRO A 203 8.48 -5.80 -7.39
CA PRO A 203 7.91 -4.48 -7.62
C PRO A 203 6.38 -4.51 -7.77
N PHE A 204 5.73 -3.38 -7.50
CA PHE A 204 4.31 -3.15 -7.67
C PHE A 204 4.09 -2.02 -8.69
N PHE A 205 3.05 -2.16 -9.50
CA PHE A 205 2.62 -1.11 -10.41
C PHE A 205 2.00 0.07 -9.62
N PRO A 206 2.09 1.31 -10.14
CA PRO A 206 1.48 2.47 -9.50
C PRO A 206 -0.01 2.28 -9.22
N GLY A 207 -0.44 2.50 -7.99
CA GLY A 207 -1.83 2.24 -7.62
C GLY A 207 -2.11 2.28 -6.13
N ILE A 208 -3.38 2.07 -5.78
CA ILE A 208 -3.77 1.73 -4.41
C ILE A 208 -3.66 0.22 -4.26
N GLN A 209 -2.71 -0.23 -3.45
CA GLN A 209 -2.57 -1.63 -3.07
C GLN A 209 -3.30 -1.88 -1.75
N THR A 210 -3.96 -3.04 -1.62
CA THR A 210 -4.56 -3.47 -0.35
C THR A 210 -3.75 -4.62 0.23
N PHE A 211 -3.04 -4.37 1.32
CA PHE A 211 -2.26 -5.37 2.03
C PHE A 211 -3.05 -5.92 3.20
N GLN A 212 -2.99 -7.23 3.42
CA GLN A 212 -3.73 -7.89 4.48
C GLN A 212 -2.82 -8.88 5.23
N SER A 213 -3.03 -8.99 6.53
CA SER A 213 -2.50 -10.06 7.37
C SER A 213 -3.66 -10.77 8.04
N GLU A 214 -3.70 -12.09 7.91
CA GLU A 214 -4.71 -12.94 8.51
C GLU A 214 -4.03 -14.03 9.36
N PHE A 215 -4.43 -14.15 10.62
CA PHE A 215 -3.97 -15.20 11.50
C PHE A 215 -5.16 -15.95 12.08
N LYS A 216 -5.09 -17.27 12.08
CA LYS A 216 -6.13 -18.12 12.66
C LYS A 216 -5.48 -19.27 13.40
N ASN A 217 -5.90 -19.45 14.65
CA ASN A 217 -5.66 -20.66 15.42
C ASN A 217 -7.01 -21.25 15.89
N ASP A 218 -6.97 -22.25 16.76
CA ASP A 218 -8.16 -22.90 17.33
C ASP A 218 -8.99 -21.98 18.27
N TYR A 219 -8.46 -20.81 18.65
CA TYR A 219 -8.98 -19.96 19.74
C TYR A 219 -9.28 -18.53 19.32
N VAL A 220 -8.76 -18.08 18.19
CA VAL A 220 -8.98 -16.73 17.67
C VAL A 220 -8.76 -16.69 16.16
N LYS A 221 -9.49 -15.79 15.52
CA LYS A 221 -9.23 -15.32 14.17
C LYS A 221 -8.94 -13.82 14.21
N LEU A 222 -7.76 -13.44 13.78
CA LEU A 222 -7.31 -12.05 13.69
C LEU A 222 -7.12 -11.69 12.22
N ALA A 223 -7.44 -10.44 11.88
CA ALA A 223 -7.18 -9.92 10.55
C ALA A 223 -6.88 -8.42 10.64
N ARG A 224 -6.01 -7.95 9.76
CA ARG A 224 -5.74 -6.53 9.55
C ARG A 224 -5.63 -6.27 8.05
N GLU A 225 -6.18 -5.15 7.62
CA GLU A 225 -6.15 -4.68 6.24
C GLU A 225 -5.66 -3.23 6.23
N GLU A 226 -4.73 -2.91 5.33
CA GLU A 226 -4.21 -1.56 5.11
C GLU A 226 -4.24 -1.25 3.61
N LYS A 227 -4.80 -0.08 3.25
CA LYS A 227 -4.78 0.45 1.89
C LYS A 227 -3.65 1.43 1.74
N VAL A 228 -2.73 1.15 0.82
CA VAL A 228 -1.49 1.89 0.68
C VAL A 228 -1.38 2.44 -0.74
N LEU A 229 -1.15 3.76 -0.83
CA LEU A 229 -0.92 4.44 -2.10
C LEU A 229 0.55 4.28 -2.52
N LEU A 230 0.80 3.38 -3.48
CA LEU A 230 2.11 3.19 -4.11
C LEU A 230 2.20 4.02 -5.40
N MET A 231 2.09 5.34 -5.26
CA MET A 231 2.35 6.34 -6.30
C MET A 231 2.47 7.71 -5.62
N LYS A 232 3.02 8.72 -6.31
CA LYS A 232 3.26 10.06 -5.77
C LYS A 232 4.12 10.07 -4.50
N GLN A 233 4.91 9.01 -4.29
CA GLN A 233 5.83 8.89 -3.17
C GLN A 233 7.22 9.43 -3.55
N ASN A 234 7.89 10.06 -2.58
CA ASN A 234 9.28 10.49 -2.73
C ASN A 234 10.24 9.30 -2.81
N GLN A 235 9.92 8.23 -2.09
CA GLN A 235 10.68 6.98 -2.07
C GLN A 235 9.90 5.88 -2.78
N ASN A 236 10.61 4.91 -3.34
CA ASN A 236 9.98 3.79 -4.04
C ASN A 236 9.60 2.66 -3.10
N ASN A 237 9.98 2.72 -1.82
CA ASN A 237 9.62 1.72 -0.80
C ASN A 237 8.81 2.38 0.31
N VAL A 238 7.72 1.74 0.73
CA VAL A 238 6.85 2.18 1.82
C VAL A 238 6.76 1.07 2.86
N THR A 239 6.86 1.42 4.14
CA THR A 239 6.65 0.48 5.24
C THR A 239 5.17 0.37 5.58
N VAL A 240 4.65 -0.84 5.70
CA VAL A 240 3.24 -1.14 6.00
C VAL A 240 3.17 -1.99 7.26
N ASP A 241 2.55 -1.46 8.30
CA ASP A 241 2.35 -2.17 9.56
C ASP A 241 1.04 -2.97 9.54
N LEU A 242 1.18 -4.29 9.44
CA LEU A 242 0.11 -5.28 9.49
C LEU A 242 0.10 -6.02 10.82
N SER A 243 0.60 -5.42 11.90
CA SER A 243 0.56 -6.01 13.25
C SER A 243 -0.87 -6.26 13.68
N LEU A 244 -1.12 -7.51 14.07
CA LEU A 244 -2.40 -8.03 14.50
C LEU A 244 -2.63 -7.70 15.98
N GLN A 245 -3.86 -7.28 16.28
CA GLN A 245 -4.28 -6.96 17.64
C GLN A 245 -4.88 -8.21 18.28
N GLY A 246 -4.01 -9.06 18.84
CA GLY A 246 -4.39 -10.25 19.59
C GLY A 246 -4.32 -10.03 21.10
N HIS A 247 -5.28 -10.60 21.85
CA HIS A 247 -5.19 -10.63 23.31
C HIS A 247 -4.30 -11.78 23.75
N TYR A 248 -3.35 -11.50 24.64
CA TYR A 248 -2.43 -12.47 25.21
C TYR A 248 -2.64 -12.52 26.72
N ILE A 249 -2.67 -13.72 27.27
CA ILE A 249 -2.86 -13.94 28.70
C ILE A 249 -1.59 -14.50 29.36
N THR A 250 -1.43 -14.20 30.64
CA THR A 250 -0.40 -14.76 31.52
C THR A 250 -1.11 -15.65 32.54
N ILE A 251 -0.77 -16.93 32.51
CA ILE A 251 -1.28 -17.92 33.45
C ILE A 251 -0.28 -18.04 34.59
N GLN A 252 -0.76 -17.85 35.82
CA GLN A 252 0.03 -18.00 37.03
C GLN A 252 -0.43 -19.24 37.81
N THR A 253 0.49 -19.98 38.41
CA THR A 253 0.16 -21.20 39.14
C THR A 253 1.08 -21.43 40.34
N ASN A 254 0.59 -22.19 41.32
CA ASN A 254 1.32 -22.56 42.54
C ASN A 254 2.14 -23.85 42.38
N VAL A 255 2.15 -24.46 41.20
CA VAL A 255 2.89 -25.71 40.93
C VAL A 255 3.50 -25.69 39.54
N THR A 256 4.73 -26.20 39.42
CA THR A 256 5.37 -26.45 38.13
C THR A 256 5.03 -27.86 37.62
N GLY A 257 5.16 -28.11 36.32
CA GLY A 257 4.92 -29.43 35.72
C GLY A 257 3.45 -29.78 35.47
N ALA A 258 2.51 -28.86 35.73
CA ALA A 258 1.12 -29.04 35.35
C ALA A 258 0.91 -28.76 33.85
N THR A 259 0.00 -29.50 33.22
CA THR A 259 -0.35 -29.33 31.81
C THR A 259 -1.52 -28.37 31.66
N LEU A 260 -1.34 -27.35 30.81
CA LEU A 260 -2.40 -26.43 30.41
C LEU A 260 -3.37 -27.12 29.46
N TYR A 261 -4.64 -27.08 29.81
CA TYR A 261 -5.75 -27.50 28.95
C TYR A 261 -6.54 -26.28 28.52
N VAL A 262 -6.86 -26.22 27.22
CA VAL A 262 -7.70 -25.20 26.63
C VAL A 262 -8.83 -25.86 25.86
N ASN A 263 -10.08 -25.51 26.17
CA ASN A 263 -11.27 -26.15 25.59
C ASN A 263 -11.16 -27.69 25.61
N GLN A 264 -10.71 -28.22 26.76
CA GLN A 264 -10.52 -29.66 27.03
C GLN A 264 -9.38 -30.35 26.26
N LYS A 265 -8.61 -29.63 25.43
CA LYS A 265 -7.42 -30.16 24.75
C LYS A 265 -6.13 -29.79 25.50
N PRO A 266 -5.17 -30.73 25.68
CA PRO A 266 -3.87 -30.40 26.27
C PRO A 266 -3.04 -29.55 25.30
N ILE A 267 -2.39 -28.50 25.82
CA ILE A 267 -1.57 -27.57 25.04
C ILE A 267 -0.09 -27.76 25.33
N THR A 268 0.33 -27.58 26.58
CA THR A 268 1.73 -27.67 26.99
C THR A 268 1.85 -27.86 28.49
N THR A 269 2.95 -28.47 28.92
CA THR A 269 3.33 -28.54 30.33
C THR A 269 4.05 -27.26 30.73
N LEU A 270 3.67 -26.68 31.87
CA LEU A 270 4.25 -25.45 32.41
C LEU A 270 5.59 -25.74 33.08
N THR A 271 6.65 -25.05 32.67
CA THR A 271 8.00 -25.19 33.24
C THR A 271 8.27 -24.24 34.41
N GLY A 272 7.43 -23.22 34.59
CA GLY A 272 7.55 -22.21 35.64
C GLY A 272 6.18 -21.85 36.23
N GLU A 273 6.19 -20.93 37.19
CA GLU A 273 4.98 -20.44 37.87
C GLU A 273 4.18 -19.45 37.02
N GLU A 274 4.80 -18.89 35.98
CA GLU A 274 4.14 -18.00 35.01
C GLU A 274 4.34 -18.50 33.58
N PHE A 275 3.29 -18.39 32.76
CA PHE A 275 3.32 -18.76 31.36
C PHE A 275 2.45 -17.84 30.50
N LYS A 276 3.08 -17.18 29.52
CA LYS A 276 2.38 -16.33 28.55
C LYS A 276 1.89 -17.15 27.37
N TRP A 277 0.60 -17.01 27.06
CA TRP A 277 -0.05 -17.77 26.00
C TRP A 277 -1.05 -16.91 25.21
N GLY A 278 -1.21 -17.22 23.93
CA GLY A 278 -2.07 -16.48 23.00
C GLY A 278 -1.53 -16.45 21.57
N PRO A 279 -2.21 -15.73 20.66
CA PRO A 279 -3.38 -14.89 20.93
C PRO A 279 -4.69 -15.69 21.07
N VAL A 280 -5.69 -15.10 21.75
CA VAL A 280 -7.00 -15.71 22.07
C VAL A 280 -8.17 -14.74 21.97
N ALA A 281 -9.39 -15.28 21.77
CA ALA A 281 -10.62 -14.52 21.89
C ALA A 281 -10.95 -14.17 23.36
N THR A 282 -11.57 -13.00 23.56
CA THR A 282 -11.93 -12.45 24.88
C THR A 282 -13.44 -12.48 25.15
N ASP A 283 -14.19 -13.23 24.35
CA ASP A 283 -15.66 -13.32 24.38
C ASP A 283 -16.18 -14.42 25.32
N GLY A 284 -15.32 -15.06 26.11
CA GLY A 284 -15.67 -16.17 27.00
C GLY A 284 -15.69 -17.56 26.33
N SER A 285 -15.48 -17.64 25.01
CA SER A 285 -15.51 -18.90 24.25
C SER A 285 -14.31 -19.82 24.54
N VAL A 286 -13.22 -19.27 25.08
CA VAL A 286 -12.00 -20.00 25.41
C VAL A 286 -11.98 -20.29 26.91
N SER A 287 -11.97 -21.57 27.27
CA SER A 287 -11.88 -22.05 28.65
C SER A 287 -10.48 -22.63 28.92
N ILE A 288 -9.94 -22.36 30.11
CA ILE A 288 -8.60 -22.80 30.52
C ILE A 288 -8.62 -23.45 31.91
N TYR A 289 -7.79 -24.46 32.11
CA TYR A 289 -7.49 -25.06 33.41
C TYR A 289 -6.15 -25.80 33.37
N LEU A 290 -5.58 -26.11 34.52
CA LEU A 290 -4.38 -26.96 34.63
C LEU A 290 -4.76 -28.36 35.13
N GLU A 291 -4.09 -29.39 34.60
CA GLU A 291 -4.16 -30.77 35.08
C GLU A 291 -2.76 -31.27 35.44
N LYS A 292 -2.62 -31.98 36.55
CA LYS A 292 -1.36 -32.65 36.93
C LYS A 292 -1.63 -34.04 37.51
N GLU A 293 -0.63 -34.90 37.46
CA GLU A 293 -0.69 -36.17 38.18
C GLU A 293 -0.38 -35.91 39.67
N GLY A 294 -1.33 -36.26 40.53
CA GLY A 294 -1.22 -36.16 41.98
C GLY A 294 -1.11 -37.53 42.66
N ALA A 295 -0.89 -37.52 43.97
CA ALA A 295 -0.76 -38.74 44.77
C ALA A 295 -2.04 -39.61 44.76
N SER A 296 -3.20 -39.00 44.49
CA SER A 296 -4.51 -39.66 44.39
C SER A 296 -5.08 -39.69 42.96
N GLY A 297 -4.21 -39.59 41.94
CA GLY A 297 -4.58 -39.54 40.53
C GLY A 297 -4.62 -38.11 39.97
N LYS A 298 -5.30 -37.92 38.83
CA LYS A 298 -5.40 -36.63 38.14
C LYS A 298 -6.08 -35.56 38.98
N GLU A 299 -5.37 -34.47 39.24
CA GLU A 299 -5.88 -33.28 39.89
C GLU A 299 -6.08 -32.18 38.85
N ARG A 300 -7.09 -31.31 39.06
CA ARG A 300 -7.40 -30.18 38.16
C ARG A 300 -7.64 -28.90 38.95
N THR A 301 -7.29 -27.76 38.35
CA THR A 301 -7.71 -26.45 38.86
C THR A 301 -9.16 -26.16 38.52
N LYS A 302 -9.72 -25.10 39.10
CA LYS A 302 -10.97 -24.51 38.62
C LYS A 302 -10.83 -24.11 37.15
N VAL A 303 -11.89 -24.31 36.38
CA VAL A 303 -11.97 -23.84 34.99
C VAL A 303 -12.28 -22.35 34.98
N GLU A 304 -11.47 -21.59 34.26
CA GLU A 304 -11.66 -20.17 34.03
C GLU A 304 -11.96 -19.91 32.55
N HIS A 305 -12.80 -18.91 32.28
CA HIS A 305 -13.13 -18.48 30.92
C HIS A 305 -12.38 -17.19 30.59
N ILE A 306 -11.73 -17.16 29.43
CA ILE A 306 -10.97 -16.00 28.98
C ILE A 306 -11.93 -14.86 28.63
N SER A 307 -11.60 -13.70 29.17
CA SER A 307 -12.29 -12.44 29.03
C SER A 307 -11.24 -11.35 28.76
N THR A 308 -11.52 -10.10 29.13
CA THR A 308 -10.59 -8.97 28.95
C THR A 308 -9.41 -8.99 29.92
N ASN A 309 -9.40 -9.85 30.95
CA ASN A 309 -8.29 -9.94 31.90
C ASN A 309 -7.02 -10.46 31.22
N GLN A 310 -5.86 -9.93 31.63
CA GLN A 310 -4.56 -10.38 31.14
C GLN A 310 -3.92 -11.45 32.04
N TYR A 311 -4.36 -11.55 33.29
CA TYR A 311 -3.77 -12.47 34.28
C TYR A 311 -4.82 -13.45 34.79
N TYR A 312 -4.46 -14.73 34.80
CA TYR A 312 -5.30 -15.82 35.30
C TYR A 312 -4.51 -16.68 36.27
N THR A 313 -4.90 -16.67 37.55
CA THR A 313 -4.28 -17.49 38.58
C THR A 313 -5.01 -18.83 38.70
N LEU A 314 -4.34 -19.91 38.30
CA LEU A 314 -4.83 -21.28 38.33
C LEU A 314 -4.07 -22.09 39.39
N SER A 315 -4.70 -22.22 40.57
CA SER A 315 -4.08 -22.87 41.74
C SER A 315 -4.75 -24.21 42.07
N PHE A 316 -3.92 -25.22 42.39
CA PHE A 316 -4.41 -26.48 42.91
C PHE A 316 -4.70 -26.35 44.40
N GLN A 317 -5.92 -26.70 44.80
CA GLN A 317 -6.29 -26.75 46.21
C GLN A 317 -5.61 -27.96 46.86
N LYS A 318 -4.93 -27.74 47.99
CA LYS A 318 -4.49 -28.86 48.84
C LYS A 318 -5.74 -29.55 49.37
N LYS A 319 -5.82 -30.87 49.18
CA LYS A 319 -6.86 -31.72 49.75
C LYS A 319 -6.73 -31.66 51.28
N SER A 320 -7.48 -30.77 51.92
CA SER A 320 -7.61 -30.73 53.36
C SER A 320 -8.40 -31.96 53.79
N GLU A 321 -7.78 -32.84 54.57
CA GLU A 321 -8.48 -33.84 55.36
C GLU A 321 -9.59 -33.15 56.15
N GLU A 322 -10.81 -33.70 56.07
CA GLU A 322 -11.92 -33.30 56.92
C GLU A 322 -11.50 -33.39 58.39
N GLN A 323 -11.31 -32.26 59.05
CA GLN A 323 -11.46 -32.18 60.49
C GLN A 323 -12.43 -31.07 60.83
N GLN A 324 -13.49 -31.53 61.49
CA GLN A 324 -14.57 -30.77 62.09
C GLN A 324 -14.06 -29.51 62.79
N SER A 325 -14.79 -28.41 62.55
CA SER A 325 -14.66 -27.15 63.27
C SER A 325 -14.63 -27.38 64.78
N PRO A 326 -13.65 -26.78 65.47
CA PRO A 326 -14.02 -25.91 66.56
C PRO A 326 -13.57 -24.48 66.23
N SER A 327 -14.55 -23.60 66.31
CA SER A 327 -14.40 -22.16 66.49
C SER A 327 -13.17 -21.81 67.33
N SER A 328 -12.10 -21.36 66.68
CA SER A 328 -11.11 -20.51 67.31
C SER A 328 -10.50 -19.58 66.26
N SER A 329 -10.88 -18.31 66.35
CA SER A 329 -10.33 -17.21 65.58
C SER A 329 -8.81 -17.15 65.81
N PRO A 330 -7.96 -17.17 64.76
CA PRO A 330 -6.56 -16.82 64.94
C PRO A 330 -6.42 -15.31 65.16
N PRO A 331 -5.43 -14.86 65.95
CA PRO A 331 -5.24 -13.45 66.23
C PRO A 331 -4.82 -12.72 64.96
N VAL A 332 -5.61 -11.71 64.59
CA VAL A 332 -5.36 -10.81 63.47
C VAL A 332 -4.05 -10.07 63.74
N THR A 333 -3.02 -10.41 62.98
CA THR A 333 -1.78 -9.64 62.93
C THR A 333 -1.96 -8.51 61.94
N THR A 334 -1.97 -7.30 62.48
CA THR A 334 -2.03 -6.02 61.78
C THR A 334 -0.77 -5.78 60.96
N LYS A 335 -0.86 -5.79 59.62
CA LYS A 335 -0.05 -4.98 58.69
C LYS A 335 -0.41 -5.28 57.23
N TYR A 336 -1.42 -4.61 56.71
CA TYR A 336 -1.55 -4.41 55.25
C TYR A 336 -1.91 -2.95 54.98
N VAL A 337 -0.87 -2.13 54.87
CA VAL A 337 -0.88 -0.91 54.08
C VAL A 337 0.23 -1.12 53.06
N TYR A 338 -0.07 -1.86 52.01
CA TYR A 338 0.85 -1.95 50.87
C TYR A 338 0.62 -0.69 50.04
N ASN A 339 1.60 0.20 50.00
CA ASN A 339 1.58 1.45 49.21
C ASN A 339 0.41 2.42 49.51
N GLY A 340 -0.14 2.44 50.73
CA GLY A 340 -1.15 3.42 51.15
C GLY A 340 -2.60 3.07 50.78
N PHE A 341 -2.87 1.88 50.25
CA PHE A 341 -4.22 1.42 49.90
C PHE A 341 -4.80 0.47 50.96
N PHE A 342 -6.12 0.57 51.22
CA PHE A 342 -6.86 -0.38 52.05
C PHE A 342 -7.17 -1.67 51.28
N PHE A 343 -7.56 -1.55 50.01
CA PHE A 343 -7.84 -2.69 49.13
C PHE A 343 -7.16 -2.45 47.77
N PRO A 344 -5.88 -2.82 47.62
CA PRO A 344 -5.09 -2.57 46.40
C PRO A 344 -5.74 -3.06 45.10
N ASP A 345 -6.52 -4.14 45.20
CA ASP A 345 -7.16 -4.90 44.12
C ASP A 345 -8.67 -4.59 43.94
N SER A 346 -9.20 -3.58 44.63
CA SER A 346 -10.63 -3.20 44.56
C SER A 346 -11.11 -2.69 43.19
N HIS A 347 -10.18 -2.38 42.28
CA HIS A 347 -10.46 -1.99 40.89
C HIS A 347 -10.59 -3.19 39.92
N ILE A 348 -10.18 -4.40 40.34
CA ILE A 348 -10.14 -5.60 39.48
C ILE A 348 -10.83 -6.84 40.09
N ARG A 349 -11.18 -6.82 41.38
CA ARG A 349 -11.85 -7.92 42.10
C ARG A 349 -13.01 -7.41 42.95
N LYS A 350 -14.11 -8.19 43.02
CA LYS A 350 -15.19 -7.99 44.00
C LYS A 350 -14.74 -8.35 45.42
N LEU A 351 -14.89 -7.42 46.36
CA LEU A 351 -14.63 -7.60 47.78
C LEU A 351 -15.73 -8.45 48.43
N THR A 352 -15.42 -9.04 49.58
CA THR A 352 -16.36 -9.85 50.37
C THR A 352 -16.68 -9.16 51.69
N SER A 353 -17.88 -9.38 52.24
CA SER A 353 -18.28 -8.78 53.53
C SER A 353 -17.32 -9.10 54.68
N ALA A 354 -16.63 -10.24 54.65
CA ALA A 354 -15.67 -10.62 55.69
C ALA A 354 -14.43 -9.72 55.69
N GLU A 355 -13.98 -9.26 54.52
CA GLU A 355 -12.82 -8.38 54.38
C GLU A 355 -13.08 -6.98 54.95
N LEU A 356 -14.34 -6.53 54.90
CA LEU A 356 -14.74 -5.22 55.42
C LEU A 356 -14.81 -5.18 56.96
N ASN A 357 -15.08 -6.32 57.61
CA ASN A 357 -15.20 -6.39 59.07
C ASN A 357 -13.89 -6.07 59.81
N ALA A 358 -12.76 -6.09 59.11
CA ALA A 358 -11.45 -5.75 59.66
C ALA A 358 -11.19 -4.23 59.73
N LEU A 359 -12.04 -3.40 59.13
CA LEU A 359 -11.86 -1.95 59.05
C LEU A 359 -12.90 -1.21 59.90
N THR A 360 -12.50 -0.08 60.48
CA THR A 360 -13.43 0.84 61.15
C THR A 360 -14.30 1.56 60.11
N LYS A 361 -15.42 2.16 60.55
CA LYS A 361 -16.29 2.97 59.67
C LYS A 361 -15.52 4.08 58.94
N ASP A 362 -14.59 4.74 59.62
CA ASP A 362 -13.74 5.77 59.00
C ASP A 362 -12.78 5.18 57.96
N GLN A 363 -12.22 4.00 58.21
CA GLN A 363 -11.37 3.31 57.25
C GLN A 363 -12.16 2.80 56.05
N LEU A 364 -13.38 2.31 56.26
CA LEU A 364 -14.31 1.94 55.17
C LEU A 364 -14.67 3.16 54.33
N ARG A 365 -14.93 4.31 54.95
CA ARG A 365 -15.17 5.57 54.25
C ARG A 365 -13.99 5.96 53.38
N ILE A 366 -12.76 5.84 53.88
CA ILE A 366 -11.55 6.12 53.11
C ILE A 366 -11.39 5.09 51.98
N ALA A 367 -11.55 3.79 52.25
CA ALA A 367 -11.45 2.71 51.26
C ALA A 367 -12.48 2.84 50.13
N ARG A 368 -13.70 3.31 50.44
CA ARG A 368 -14.71 3.63 49.42
C ARG A 368 -14.25 4.80 48.54
N ASN A 369 -13.78 5.88 49.15
CA ASN A 369 -13.31 7.06 48.42
C ASN A 369 -12.02 6.79 47.64
N GLU A 370 -11.20 5.84 48.08
CA GLU A 370 -10.00 5.39 47.38
C GLU A 370 -10.32 4.89 45.95
N ILE A 371 -11.46 4.21 45.76
CA ILE A 371 -11.90 3.75 44.45
C ILE A 371 -12.10 4.94 43.49
N TYR A 372 -12.74 6.02 43.97
CA TYR A 372 -12.88 7.26 43.18
C TYR A 372 -11.55 7.99 42.99
N ALA A 373 -10.71 8.01 44.02
CA ALA A 373 -9.41 8.68 44.00
C ALA A 373 -8.47 8.08 42.94
N ARG A 374 -8.57 6.77 42.66
CA ARG A 374 -7.78 6.10 41.60
C ARG A 374 -8.04 6.67 40.20
N HIS A 375 -9.21 7.25 39.98
CA HIS A 375 -9.59 7.91 38.73
C HIS A 375 -9.32 9.42 38.73
N GLY A 376 -8.74 9.94 39.82
CA GLY A 376 -8.43 11.35 40.01
C GLY A 376 -9.61 12.21 40.45
N HIS A 377 -10.59 11.62 41.13
CA HIS A 377 -11.75 12.35 41.67
C HIS A 377 -11.35 13.48 42.62
N ILE A 378 -11.75 14.71 42.30
CA ILE A 378 -11.48 15.90 43.12
C ILE A 378 -12.47 15.96 44.30
N PHE A 379 -11.98 15.73 45.52
CA PHE A 379 -12.80 15.73 46.72
C PHE A 379 -13.13 17.15 47.20
N GLN A 380 -14.41 17.40 47.51
CA GLN A 380 -14.88 18.70 47.98
C GLN A 380 -14.73 18.88 49.50
N THR A 381 -14.73 17.79 50.27
CA THR A 381 -14.56 17.86 51.72
C THR A 381 -13.08 17.98 52.06
N LYS A 382 -12.76 18.93 52.92
CA LYS A 382 -11.38 19.24 53.29
C LYS A 382 -10.62 18.03 53.83
N ASP A 383 -11.28 17.18 54.60
CA ASP A 383 -10.68 15.98 55.20
C ASP A 383 -10.26 14.93 54.15
N MET A 384 -11.09 14.66 53.14
CA MET A 384 -10.76 13.73 52.07
C MET A 384 -9.74 14.33 51.10
N GLN A 385 -9.86 15.61 50.79
CA GLN A 385 -8.88 16.31 49.96
C GLN A 385 -7.49 16.29 50.63
N ASP A 386 -7.39 16.67 51.91
CA ASP A 386 -6.15 16.66 52.68
C ASP A 386 -5.57 15.24 52.82
N TYR A 387 -6.42 14.21 52.90
CA TYR A 387 -6.00 12.81 52.97
C TYR A 387 -5.39 12.32 51.65
N PHE A 388 -6.08 12.51 50.52
CA PHE A 388 -5.66 11.98 49.22
C PHE A 388 -4.51 12.78 48.60
N LEU A 389 -4.43 14.10 48.81
CA LEU A 389 -3.28 14.90 48.37
C LEU A 389 -1.95 14.47 49.00
N LYS A 390 -1.98 13.79 50.15
CA LYS A 390 -0.78 13.21 50.79
C LYS A 390 -0.37 11.86 50.20
N GLN A 391 -1.23 11.23 49.40
CA GLN A 391 -0.93 9.93 48.80
C GLN A 391 -0.08 10.14 47.55
N SER A 392 1.09 9.47 47.51
CA SER A 392 2.06 9.63 46.41
C SER A 392 1.50 9.25 45.03
N TRP A 393 0.49 8.37 45.00
CA TRP A 393 -0.16 7.86 43.80
C TRP A 393 -1.36 8.70 43.31
N TYR A 394 -1.92 9.58 44.14
CA TYR A 394 -3.12 10.34 43.78
C TYR A 394 -2.78 11.55 42.91
N ARG A 395 -3.54 11.76 41.83
CA ARG A 395 -3.45 12.91 40.94
C ARG A 395 -4.86 13.35 40.57
N GLU A 396 -5.16 14.63 40.75
CA GLU A 396 -6.46 15.20 40.38
C GLU A 396 -6.66 15.16 38.86
N ASN A 397 -7.82 14.71 38.42
CA ASN A 397 -8.23 14.67 37.02
C ASN A 397 -9.52 15.51 36.84
N PRO A 398 -9.40 16.75 36.33
CA PRO A 398 -10.55 17.64 36.12
C PRO A 398 -11.61 17.10 35.15
N TYR A 399 -11.28 16.07 34.35
CA TYR A 399 -12.19 15.48 33.37
C TYR A 399 -12.93 14.24 33.87
N TYR A 400 -12.63 13.74 35.08
CA TYR A 400 -13.32 12.59 35.65
C TYR A 400 -14.72 12.95 36.13
N SER A 401 -15.74 12.26 35.62
CA SER A 401 -17.16 12.53 35.90
C SER A 401 -17.77 11.65 37.00
N GLY A 402 -16.99 10.78 37.64
CA GLY A 402 -17.50 9.84 38.66
C GLY A 402 -17.91 8.47 38.13
N ALA A 403 -17.66 8.17 36.85
CA ALA A 403 -18.00 6.87 36.25
C ALA A 403 -17.11 5.73 36.78
N LEU A 404 -17.74 4.66 37.29
CA LEU A 404 -17.09 3.46 37.79
C LEU A 404 -17.41 2.26 36.90
N ASN A 405 -16.53 1.26 36.89
CA ASN A 405 -16.85 -0.03 36.27
C ASN A 405 -17.76 -0.89 37.18
N ASP A 406 -18.26 -2.03 36.69
CA ASP A 406 -19.19 -2.89 37.42
C ASP A 406 -18.61 -3.45 38.73
N ILE A 407 -17.29 -3.71 38.77
CA ILE A 407 -16.59 -4.23 39.96
C ILE A 407 -16.46 -3.14 41.01
N GLU A 408 -16.02 -1.96 40.58
CA GLU A 408 -15.86 -0.78 41.43
C GLU A 408 -17.21 -0.31 42.00
N THR A 409 -18.25 -0.32 41.17
CA THR A 409 -19.63 -0.02 41.59
C THR A 409 -20.09 -1.00 42.67
N TYR A 410 -19.94 -2.30 42.43
CA TYR A 410 -20.26 -3.34 43.41
C TYR A 410 -19.49 -3.15 44.73
N ASN A 411 -18.19 -2.84 44.65
CA ASN A 411 -17.34 -2.68 45.83
C ASN A 411 -17.69 -1.42 46.62
N VAL A 412 -17.96 -0.31 45.94
CA VAL A 412 -18.43 0.92 46.59
C VAL A 412 -19.74 0.67 47.33
N GLU A 413 -20.69 -0.03 46.71
CA GLU A 413 -21.97 -0.38 47.35
C GLU A 413 -21.77 -1.30 48.56
N LEU A 414 -20.93 -2.33 48.42
CA LEU A 414 -20.64 -3.26 49.51
C LEU A 414 -19.96 -2.55 50.68
N ILE A 415 -18.96 -1.70 50.44
CA ILE A 415 -18.28 -0.91 51.48
C ILE A 415 -19.27 0.04 52.16
N LYS A 416 -20.08 0.75 51.37
CA LYS A 416 -21.11 1.67 51.88
C LYS A 416 -22.16 0.97 52.75
N SER A 417 -22.40 -0.34 52.54
CA SER A 417 -23.32 -1.12 53.38
C SER A 417 -22.78 -1.45 54.78
N LYS A 418 -21.47 -1.27 55.01
CA LYS A 418 -20.77 -1.57 56.26
C LYS A 418 -20.18 -0.33 56.95
N GLU A 419 -20.04 0.79 56.23
CA GLU A 419 -19.76 2.12 56.76
C GLU A 419 -20.88 2.61 57.68
#